data_AF-A0A938J9R6-F1
#
_entry.id   AF-A0A938J9R6-F1
#
_cell.length_a   1.000
_cell.length_b   1.000
_cell.length_c   1.000
_cell.angle_alpha   90.00
_cell.angle_beta   90.00
_cell.angle_gamma   90.00
#
_symmetry.space_group_name_H-M   'P 1'
#
loop_
_entity.id
_entity.type
_entity.pdbx_description
1 polymer ?
#
loop_
_entity_poly.entity_id
_entity_poly.type
_entity_poly.pdbx_seq_one_letter_code
_entity_poly.pdbx_strand_id
1 'polypeptide(L)'
;MATAAGAPAGTTAPGARPTAGAVVVNEYNARNVGSGRDFFELLVTGDGLDLRGLRISDNELVDGALNGGESVFVLGQESFLEDVPAGTLIAVWTDATGVTPDTRIDPAAGDRSLVLAPGTGVETGRDGLADPVATGLQTAGDALYVYLPGADGTSAGTDNVYLDFVSWEDDRADPPPGLSDLNLPDPA
;
A
#
# COMPACT_ATOMS: atom_id res chain seq x y z
N MET A 1 -18.72 -16.18 -48.98
CA MET A 1 -17.90 -16.26 -47.75
C MET A 1 -18.52 -15.33 -46.73
N ALA A 2 -19.04 -15.85 -45.63
CA ALA A 2 -19.59 -15.03 -44.55
C ALA A 2 -18.47 -14.76 -43.53
N THR A 3 -18.18 -13.48 -43.30
CA THR A 3 -17.29 -13.02 -42.23
C THR A 3 -17.95 -13.30 -40.88
N ALA A 4 -17.31 -14.12 -40.05
CA ALA A 4 -17.73 -14.30 -38.67
C ALA A 4 -17.58 -12.97 -37.92
N ALA A 5 -18.69 -12.45 -37.40
CA ALA A 5 -18.67 -11.30 -36.51
C ALA A 5 -17.95 -11.71 -35.22
N GLY A 6 -16.84 -11.04 -34.90
CA GLY A 6 -16.13 -11.24 -33.64
C GLY A 6 -17.06 -10.95 -32.47
N ALA A 7 -17.08 -11.85 -31.48
CA ALA A 7 -17.77 -11.60 -30.23
C ALA A 7 -17.25 -10.28 -29.63
N PRO A 8 -18.13 -9.42 -29.10
CA PRO A 8 -17.69 -8.20 -28.44
C PRO A 8 -16.74 -8.59 -27.29
N ALA A 9 -15.58 -7.93 -27.22
CA ALA A 9 -14.68 -8.07 -26.09
C ALA A 9 -15.48 -7.76 -24.82
N GLY A 10 -15.64 -8.76 -23.95
CA GLY A 10 -16.28 -8.54 -22.66
C GLY A 10 -15.45 -7.52 -21.89
N THR A 11 -16.07 -6.41 -21.51
CA THR A 11 -15.48 -5.51 -20.51
C THR A 11 -15.52 -6.26 -19.19
N THR A 12 -14.36 -6.72 -18.71
CA THR A 12 -14.24 -7.23 -17.34
C THR A 12 -14.72 -6.13 -16.40
N ALA A 13 -15.64 -6.46 -15.50
CA ALA A 13 -16.05 -5.51 -14.47
C ALA A 13 -14.82 -5.21 -13.58
N PRO A 14 -14.61 -3.96 -13.14
CA PRO A 14 -13.54 -3.65 -12.20
C PRO A 14 -13.70 -4.47 -10.93
N GLY A 15 -12.57 -4.79 -10.28
CA GLY A 15 -12.56 -5.51 -9.02
C GLY A 15 -13.33 -4.79 -7.91
N ALA A 16 -13.61 -5.52 -6.83
CA ALA A 16 -14.30 -4.97 -5.68
C ALA A 16 -13.42 -3.93 -4.97
N ARG A 17 -14.01 -2.81 -4.54
CA ARG A 17 -13.31 -1.87 -3.68
C ARG A 17 -12.96 -2.58 -2.35
N PRO A 18 -11.71 -2.48 -1.85
CA PRO A 18 -11.34 -3.08 -0.57
C PRO A 18 -12.23 -2.56 0.57
N THR A 19 -12.37 -3.35 1.62
CA THR A 19 -12.99 -2.97 2.89
C THR A 19 -12.00 -3.14 4.03
N ALA A 20 -12.31 -2.67 5.23
CA ALA A 20 -11.43 -2.84 6.39
C ALA A 20 -11.00 -4.30 6.56
N GLY A 21 -9.70 -4.52 6.77
CA GLY A 21 -9.07 -5.84 6.86
C GLY A 21 -8.91 -6.62 5.54
N ALA A 22 -9.39 -6.11 4.40
CA ALA A 22 -9.24 -6.76 3.08
C ALA A 22 -7.81 -6.66 2.50
N VAL A 23 -7.03 -5.72 3.03
CA VAL A 23 -5.59 -5.54 2.79
C VAL A 23 -4.98 -5.22 4.15
N VAL A 24 -3.91 -5.92 4.50
CA VAL A 24 -3.19 -5.75 5.77
C VAL A 24 -1.71 -5.55 5.53
N VAL A 25 -1.02 -4.85 6.42
CA VAL A 25 0.45 -4.79 6.43
C VAL A 25 0.97 -6.12 6.99
N ASN A 26 1.71 -6.88 6.17
CA ASN A 26 2.26 -8.18 6.55
C ASN A 26 3.65 -8.07 7.16
N GLU A 27 4.51 -7.26 6.55
CA GLU A 27 5.89 -7.02 6.99
C GLU A 27 6.30 -5.61 6.57
N TYR A 28 7.29 -5.03 7.25
CA TYR A 28 8.00 -3.88 6.71
C TYR A 28 9.44 -3.84 7.24
N ASN A 29 10.28 -3.06 6.58
CA ASN A 29 11.67 -2.85 6.92
C ASN A 29 12.00 -1.36 6.74
N ALA A 30 12.16 -0.65 7.86
CA ALA A 30 12.56 0.74 7.89
C ALA A 30 13.94 0.86 8.56
N ARG A 31 14.99 0.30 7.95
CA ARG A 31 16.33 0.36 8.54
C ARG A 31 17.10 1.61 8.14
N ASN A 32 16.75 2.27 7.03
CA ASN A 32 17.28 3.55 6.57
C ASN A 32 18.83 3.69 6.67
N VAL A 33 19.55 2.56 6.63
CA VAL A 33 21.01 2.47 6.75
C VAL A 33 21.65 2.67 5.40
N GLY A 34 21.37 3.81 4.75
CA GLY A 34 22.04 4.28 3.53
C GLY A 34 22.01 3.34 2.31
N SER A 35 21.31 2.20 2.39
CA SER A 35 21.32 1.16 1.36
C SER A 35 20.09 1.18 0.46
N GLY A 36 19.10 2.05 0.71
CA GLY A 36 17.89 2.16 -0.11
C GLY A 36 17.04 0.89 -0.13
N ARG A 37 17.00 0.15 0.99
CA ARG A 37 16.34 -1.16 1.07
C ARG A 37 15.09 -1.16 1.93
N ASP A 38 14.50 0.01 2.13
CA ASP A 38 13.27 0.07 2.90
C ASP A 38 12.13 -0.44 2.03
N PHE A 39 11.25 -1.24 2.63
CA PHE A 39 10.07 -1.77 1.97
C PHE A 39 8.97 -2.00 3.00
N PHE A 40 7.74 -2.11 2.52
CA PHE A 40 6.64 -2.72 3.25
C PHE A 40 5.97 -3.75 2.35
N GLU A 41 5.38 -4.76 2.96
CA GLU A 41 4.67 -5.84 2.30
C GLU A 41 3.21 -5.79 2.72
N LEU A 42 2.32 -5.82 1.74
CA LEU A 42 0.88 -5.95 1.96
C LEU A 42 0.46 -7.39 1.70
N LEU A 43 -0.46 -7.91 2.53
CA LEU A 43 -1.20 -9.14 2.25
C LEU A 43 -2.63 -8.78 1.88
N VAL A 44 -3.04 -9.21 0.69
CA VAL A 44 -4.42 -9.11 0.21
C VAL A 44 -5.22 -10.28 0.78
N THR A 45 -6.25 -10.00 1.56
CA THR A 45 -7.10 -11.04 2.20
C THR A 45 -8.48 -11.15 1.53
N GLY A 46 -8.96 -10.08 0.89
CA GLY A 46 -10.15 -10.10 0.04
C GLY A 46 -9.85 -10.59 -1.38
N ASP A 47 -10.83 -11.20 -2.05
CA ASP A 47 -10.64 -11.73 -3.41
C ASP A 47 -11.15 -10.76 -4.48
N GLY A 48 -10.39 -10.64 -5.58
CA GLY A 48 -10.70 -9.79 -6.73
C GLY A 48 -10.81 -8.31 -6.38
N LEU A 49 -9.84 -7.78 -5.62
CA LEU A 49 -9.85 -6.39 -5.17
C LEU A 49 -9.26 -5.44 -6.21
N ASP A 50 -9.89 -4.29 -6.38
CA ASP A 50 -9.33 -3.15 -7.10
C ASP A 50 -8.49 -2.29 -6.12
N LEU A 51 -7.16 -2.42 -6.22
CA LEU A 51 -6.20 -1.73 -5.37
C LEU A 51 -5.69 -0.42 -5.97
N ARG A 52 -6.19 0.00 -7.13
CA ARG A 52 -5.75 1.26 -7.76
C ARG A 52 -6.08 2.46 -6.87
N GLY A 53 -5.10 3.33 -6.69
CA GLY A 53 -5.22 4.50 -5.81
C GLY A 53 -5.19 4.19 -4.32
N LEU A 54 -4.98 2.92 -3.91
CA LEU A 54 -4.72 2.58 -2.51
C LEU A 54 -3.51 3.38 -2.02
N ARG A 55 -3.62 3.98 -0.83
CA ARG A 55 -2.55 4.78 -0.27
C ARG A 55 -2.06 4.21 1.05
N ILE A 56 -0.75 4.30 1.21
CA ILE A 56 -0.01 3.92 2.39
C ILE A 56 0.77 5.16 2.83
N SER A 57 0.73 5.46 4.13
CA SER A 57 1.59 6.48 4.69
C SER A 57 2.30 5.96 5.92
N ASP A 58 3.56 6.33 6.00
CA ASP A 58 4.42 6.16 7.15
C ASP A 58 4.30 7.41 8.01
N ASN A 59 3.29 7.43 8.87
CA ASN A 59 2.99 8.59 9.70
C ASN A 59 2.96 8.28 11.20
N GLU A 60 2.96 9.31 12.04
CA GLU A 60 2.65 9.20 13.47
C GLU A 60 1.45 10.07 13.85
N LEU A 61 0.66 9.59 14.80
CA LEU A 61 -0.37 10.40 15.42
C LEU A 61 0.19 11.10 16.67
N VAL A 62 0.61 12.35 16.52
CA VAL A 62 1.10 13.19 17.64
C VAL A 62 -0.02 14.13 18.09
N ASP A 63 -0.45 14.01 19.35
CA ASP A 63 -1.52 14.82 19.95
C ASP A 63 -2.84 14.82 19.14
N GLY A 64 -3.15 13.70 18.46
CA GLY A 64 -4.36 13.53 17.65
C GLY A 64 -4.28 14.14 16.24
N ALA A 65 -3.09 14.54 15.78
CA ALA A 65 -2.83 14.97 14.42
C ALA A 65 -1.68 14.16 13.81
N LEU A 66 -1.72 13.94 12.49
CA LEU A 66 -0.58 13.35 11.79
C LEU A 66 0.59 14.34 11.84
N ASN A 67 1.77 13.88 12.26
CA ASN A 67 3.02 14.63 12.16
C ASN A 67 3.39 14.85 10.67
N GLY A 68 4.38 15.72 10.42
CA GLY A 68 4.75 16.15 9.08
C GLY A 68 6.17 15.72 8.71
N GLY A 69 6.44 15.53 7.41
CA GLY A 69 7.77 15.17 6.89
C GLY A 69 7.88 13.72 6.41
N GLU A 70 6.75 13.12 6.07
CA GLU A 70 6.61 11.67 5.94
C GLU A 70 6.29 11.18 4.54
N SER A 71 6.53 9.88 4.34
CA SER A 71 6.46 9.23 3.04
C SER A 71 5.06 8.73 2.75
N VAL A 72 4.56 9.10 1.57
CA VAL A 72 3.30 8.59 1.02
C VAL A 72 3.57 7.73 -0.19
N PHE A 73 2.92 6.57 -0.23
CA PHE A 73 2.94 5.64 -1.35
C PHE A 73 1.52 5.46 -1.87
N VAL A 74 1.33 5.73 -3.16
CA VAL A 74 0.04 5.53 -3.83
C VAL A 74 0.20 4.47 -4.90
N LEU A 75 -0.59 3.41 -4.83
CA LEU A 75 -0.68 2.43 -5.90
C LEU A 75 -1.30 3.09 -7.13
N GLY A 76 -0.70 2.87 -8.29
CA GLY A 76 -1.06 3.55 -9.54
C GLY A 76 -2.38 3.08 -10.15
N GLN A 77 -2.55 3.33 -11.45
CA GLN A 77 -3.77 3.02 -12.20
C GLN A 77 -3.60 1.82 -13.15
N GLU A 78 -2.55 1.02 -12.95
CA GLU A 78 -2.20 -0.11 -13.79
C GLU A 78 -3.21 -1.25 -13.67
N SER A 79 -3.46 -1.95 -14.76
CA SER A 79 -4.48 -3.01 -14.85
C SER A 79 -4.20 -4.22 -13.95
N PHE A 80 -2.93 -4.47 -13.59
CA PHE A 80 -2.60 -5.58 -12.69
C PHE A 80 -3.04 -5.33 -11.24
N LEU A 81 -3.48 -4.11 -10.92
CA LEU A 81 -4.05 -3.74 -9.62
C LEU A 81 -5.59 -3.75 -9.63
N GLU A 82 -6.25 -3.97 -10.77
CA GLU A 82 -7.71 -3.85 -10.88
C GLU A 82 -8.49 -5.06 -10.36
N ASP A 83 -7.85 -6.24 -10.28
CA ASP A 83 -8.48 -7.51 -9.88
C ASP A 83 -7.47 -8.41 -9.16
N VAL A 84 -7.01 -7.96 -7.99
CA VAL A 84 -5.97 -8.63 -7.22
C VAL A 84 -6.59 -9.74 -6.36
N PRO A 85 -6.18 -11.01 -6.53
CA PRO A 85 -6.77 -12.14 -5.82
C PRO A 85 -6.33 -12.21 -4.36
N ALA A 86 -7.13 -12.87 -3.54
CA ALA A 86 -6.79 -13.13 -2.14
C ALA A 86 -5.51 -13.97 -2.01
N GLY A 87 -4.75 -13.75 -0.95
CA GLY A 87 -3.46 -14.38 -0.71
C GLY A 87 -2.30 -13.82 -1.55
N THR A 88 -2.51 -12.68 -2.23
CA THR A 88 -1.42 -11.97 -2.92
C THR A 88 -0.57 -11.20 -1.91
N LEU A 89 0.76 -11.38 -1.99
CA LEU A 89 1.74 -10.56 -1.30
C LEU A 89 2.23 -9.46 -2.23
N ILE A 90 2.27 -8.22 -1.75
CA ILE A 90 2.72 -7.07 -2.54
C ILE A 90 3.85 -6.39 -1.77
N ALA A 91 5.09 -6.61 -2.20
CA ALA A 91 6.24 -5.90 -1.67
C ALA A 91 6.38 -4.55 -2.37
N VAL A 92 6.30 -3.45 -1.62
CA VAL A 92 6.48 -2.09 -2.10
C VAL A 92 7.78 -1.53 -1.55
N TRP A 93 8.74 -1.30 -2.45
CA TRP A 93 10.03 -0.71 -2.11
C TRP A 93 9.98 0.81 -2.19
N THR A 94 10.72 1.49 -1.32
CA THR A 94 10.81 2.95 -1.31
C THR A 94 11.78 3.51 -2.37
N ASP A 95 12.61 2.64 -2.93
CA ASP A 95 13.65 2.91 -3.92
C ASP A 95 13.66 1.77 -4.97
N ALA A 96 14.00 2.08 -6.22
CA ALA A 96 14.12 1.11 -7.30
C ALA A 96 15.53 0.47 -7.39
N THR A 97 16.52 0.96 -6.64
CA THR A 97 17.91 0.55 -6.75
C THR A 97 18.10 -0.91 -6.35
N GLY A 98 18.46 -1.74 -7.31
CA GLY A 98 18.68 -3.18 -7.09
C GLY A 98 17.39 -4.00 -6.91
N VAL A 99 16.23 -3.38 -7.10
CA VAL A 99 14.93 -4.04 -7.12
C VAL A 99 14.63 -4.49 -8.55
N THR A 100 14.12 -5.71 -8.71
CA THR A 100 13.55 -6.18 -9.97
C THR A 100 12.04 -6.23 -9.81
N PRO A 101 11.30 -5.28 -10.40
CA PRO A 101 9.85 -5.27 -10.29
C PRO A 101 9.21 -6.50 -10.93
N ASP A 102 8.15 -6.97 -10.30
CA ASP A 102 7.26 -8.01 -10.80
C ASP A 102 5.83 -7.51 -10.73
N THR A 103 5.22 -7.33 -11.90
CA THR A 103 3.88 -6.77 -12.06
C THR A 103 2.90 -7.80 -12.61
N ARG A 104 3.22 -9.10 -12.50
CA ARG A 104 2.38 -10.18 -12.98
C ARG A 104 1.91 -11.04 -11.82
N ILE A 105 0.62 -11.33 -11.79
CA ILE A 105 0.03 -12.32 -10.89
C ILE A 105 -0.47 -13.49 -11.75
N ASP A 106 -0.06 -14.71 -11.42
CA ASP A 106 -0.52 -15.93 -12.10
C ASP A 106 -0.89 -17.02 -11.08
N PRO A 107 -2.09 -16.93 -10.48
CA PRO A 107 -2.49 -17.83 -9.41
C PRO A 107 -2.60 -19.29 -9.86
N ALA A 108 -2.82 -19.52 -11.16
CA ALA A 108 -2.85 -20.85 -11.76
C ALA A 108 -1.46 -21.50 -11.81
N ALA A 109 -0.41 -20.68 -11.93
CA ALA A 109 0.98 -21.09 -11.80
C ALA A 109 1.49 -21.10 -10.34
N GLY A 110 0.65 -20.69 -9.38
CA GLY A 110 1.02 -20.54 -7.97
C GLY A 110 1.75 -19.24 -7.65
N ASP A 111 1.84 -18.33 -8.62
CA ASP A 111 2.43 -17.01 -8.44
C ASP A 111 1.38 -16.04 -7.88
N ARG A 112 1.66 -15.55 -6.67
CA ARG A 112 0.81 -14.64 -5.89
C ARG A 112 1.65 -13.52 -5.30
N SER A 113 2.71 -13.11 -5.99
CA SER A 113 3.58 -12.04 -5.54
C SER A 113 3.59 -10.90 -6.54
N LEU A 114 3.60 -9.68 -6.02
CA LEU A 114 3.97 -8.48 -6.74
C LEU A 114 5.17 -7.85 -6.06
N VAL A 115 6.08 -7.32 -6.87
CA VAL A 115 7.20 -6.50 -6.41
C VAL A 115 7.12 -5.16 -7.11
N LEU A 116 6.80 -4.12 -6.35
CA LEU A 116 6.62 -2.77 -6.86
C LEU A 116 7.73 -1.88 -6.31
N ALA A 117 8.19 -0.96 -7.14
CA ALA A 117 9.11 0.11 -6.79
C ALA A 117 8.61 1.42 -7.42
N PRO A 118 9.18 2.58 -7.07
CA PRO A 118 8.76 3.84 -7.67
C PRO A 118 8.83 3.79 -9.20
N GLY A 119 7.71 4.11 -9.86
CA GLY A 119 7.57 4.05 -11.32
C GLY A 119 7.11 2.71 -11.90
N THR A 120 6.85 1.69 -11.08
CA THR A 120 6.29 0.40 -11.53
C THR A 120 4.96 0.09 -10.85
N GLY A 121 4.01 1.02 -10.95
CA GLY A 121 2.70 0.94 -10.30
C GLY A 121 2.64 1.46 -8.88
N VAL A 122 3.69 2.15 -8.44
CA VAL A 122 3.69 2.94 -7.20
C VAL A 122 4.25 4.32 -7.49
N GLU A 123 3.53 5.33 -7.04
CA GLU A 123 4.00 6.70 -6.96
C GLU A 123 4.36 7.02 -5.50
N THR A 124 5.57 7.54 -5.31
CA THR A 124 6.02 8.09 -4.02
C THR A 124 5.77 9.58 -4.03
N GLY A 125 5.10 10.09 -3.00
CA GLY A 125 4.72 11.49 -2.91
C GLY A 125 4.72 11.99 -1.47
N ARG A 126 4.05 13.13 -1.29
CA ARG A 126 3.75 13.71 0.01
C ARG A 126 2.24 13.79 0.15
N ASP A 127 1.76 13.74 1.38
CA ASP A 127 0.37 14.02 1.72
C ASP A 127 0.00 15.52 1.62
N GLY A 128 1.01 16.38 1.41
CA GLY A 128 0.84 17.83 1.37
C GLY A 128 0.78 18.47 2.76
N LEU A 129 1.12 17.73 3.83
CA LEU A 129 1.02 18.19 5.22
C LEU A 129 2.32 18.80 5.80
N ALA A 130 3.54 18.59 5.23
CA ALA A 130 4.77 19.40 5.52
C ALA A 130 6.01 19.15 4.58
N ASP A 131 7.07 19.96 4.73
CA ASP A 131 8.41 19.95 4.06
C ASP A 131 9.55 19.38 4.96
N PRO A 132 10.70 18.87 4.45
CA PRO A 132 11.02 18.37 3.10
C PRO A 132 11.04 16.83 3.02
N VAL A 133 11.18 16.29 1.78
CA VAL A 133 11.17 14.85 1.44
C VAL A 133 12.12 14.03 2.32
N ALA A 134 11.59 13.06 3.07
CA ALA A 134 12.34 11.88 3.42
C ALA A 134 12.17 10.86 2.30
N THR A 135 13.26 10.47 1.63
CA THR A 135 13.25 9.33 0.72
C THR A 135 13.48 8.08 1.57
N GLY A 136 12.41 7.35 1.87
CA GLY A 136 12.48 6.14 2.69
C GLY A 136 11.41 6.08 3.76
N LEU A 137 11.36 4.97 4.48
CA LEU A 137 10.57 4.87 5.69
C LEU A 137 11.36 5.56 6.83
N GLN A 138 10.67 6.33 7.66
CA GLN A 138 11.26 6.98 8.82
C GLN A 138 11.67 5.90 9.82
N THR A 139 12.93 5.94 10.27
CA THR A 139 13.43 5.07 11.35
C THR A 139 12.91 5.45 12.72
N ALA A 140 12.28 6.62 12.81
CA ALA A 140 11.60 7.15 13.99
C ALA A 140 10.18 7.55 13.57
N GLY A 141 9.57 6.74 12.70
CA GLY A 141 8.16 6.80 12.38
C GLY A 141 7.49 5.60 13.06
N ASP A 142 6.53 5.86 13.93
CA ASP A 142 5.96 4.85 14.81
C ASP A 142 4.97 3.91 14.11
N ALA A 143 4.41 4.26 12.94
CA ALA A 143 3.33 3.49 12.32
C ALA A 143 3.19 3.57 10.79
N LEU A 144 2.69 2.47 10.21
CA LEU A 144 2.16 2.44 8.84
C LEU A 144 0.62 2.44 8.86
N TYR A 145 0.03 3.32 8.05
CA TYR A 145 -1.41 3.39 7.83
C TYR A 145 -1.76 2.98 6.41
N VAL A 146 -2.76 2.11 6.26
CA VAL A 146 -3.33 1.72 4.97
C VAL A 146 -4.74 2.27 4.86
N TYR A 147 -5.06 2.95 3.77
CA TYR A 147 -6.38 3.55 3.57
C TYR A 147 -6.83 3.52 2.11
N LEU A 148 -8.14 3.43 1.95
CA LEU A 148 -8.77 3.72 0.67
C LEU A 148 -8.75 5.22 0.41
N PRO A 149 -8.59 5.63 -0.86
CA PRO A 149 -8.89 6.98 -1.23
C PRO A 149 -10.38 7.28 -0.94
N GLY A 150 -10.64 8.52 -0.57
CA GLY A 150 -11.96 9.10 -0.40
C GLY A 150 -12.81 9.02 -1.66
N ALA A 151 -14.05 9.50 -1.58
CA ALA A 151 -14.99 9.42 -2.70
C ALA A 151 -14.51 10.18 -3.96
N ASP A 152 -13.63 11.16 -3.78
CA ASP A 152 -13.01 11.95 -4.85
C ASP A 152 -11.72 11.32 -5.40
N GLY A 153 -11.32 10.14 -4.90
CA GLY A 153 -10.08 9.47 -5.30
C GLY A 153 -8.83 10.05 -4.64
N THR A 154 -8.98 11.05 -3.78
CA THR A 154 -7.88 11.67 -3.03
C THR A 154 -7.90 11.20 -1.58
N SER A 155 -6.85 11.56 -0.86
CA SER A 155 -6.63 11.11 0.51
C SER A 155 -6.09 12.24 1.39
N ALA A 156 -6.29 13.48 0.93
CA ALA A 156 -5.84 14.70 1.56
C ALA A 156 -6.83 15.20 2.64
N GLY A 157 -7.81 14.38 3.04
CA GLY A 157 -8.95 14.80 3.83
C GLY A 157 -9.36 13.83 4.94
N THR A 158 -10.44 14.17 5.62
CA THR A 158 -11.02 13.38 6.72
C THR A 158 -11.93 12.24 6.24
N ASP A 159 -11.94 11.97 4.94
CA ASP A 159 -12.82 11.00 4.28
C ASP A 159 -12.11 9.68 3.90
N ASN A 160 -10.84 9.53 4.31
CA ASN A 160 -10.10 8.28 4.21
C ASN A 160 -10.81 7.17 5.01
N VAL A 161 -10.89 5.98 4.40
CA VAL A 161 -11.35 4.77 5.09
C VAL A 161 -10.12 3.97 5.48
N TYR A 162 -9.84 3.89 6.79
CA TYR A 162 -8.76 3.07 7.32
C TYR A 162 -9.02 1.59 7.06
N LEU A 163 -8.01 0.93 6.51
CA LEU A 163 -8.03 -0.50 6.21
C LEU A 163 -7.23 -1.32 7.21
N ASP A 164 -6.05 -0.81 7.60
CA ASP A 164 -5.16 -1.45 8.55
C ASP A 164 -4.16 -0.46 9.18
N PHE A 165 -3.55 -0.88 10.28
CA PHE A 165 -2.57 -0.15 11.08
C PHE A 165 -1.57 -1.11 11.71
N VAL A 166 -0.28 -0.78 11.64
CA VAL A 166 0.76 -1.44 12.43
C VAL A 166 1.71 -0.38 13.00
N SER A 167 2.02 -0.50 14.29
CA SER A 167 3.03 0.31 15.00
C SER A 167 4.10 -0.56 15.65
N TRP A 168 5.30 0.00 15.86
CA TRP A 168 6.47 -0.83 16.21
C TRP A 168 7.34 -0.36 17.38
N GLU A 169 6.97 0.65 18.15
CA GLU A 169 7.71 0.91 19.39
C GLU A 169 6.86 0.59 20.63
N ASP A 170 7.50 0.23 21.75
CA ASP A 170 6.84 0.20 23.08
C ASP A 170 6.60 1.64 23.57
N ASP A 171 6.19 2.51 22.66
CA ASP A 171 6.02 3.96 22.79
C ASP A 171 4.55 4.35 22.98
N ARG A 172 3.64 3.41 22.66
CA ARG A 172 2.17 3.53 22.76
C ARG A 172 1.56 4.42 21.68
N ALA A 173 2.01 4.30 20.43
CA ALA A 173 1.27 4.87 19.31
C ALA A 173 -0.22 4.52 19.39
N ASP A 174 -1.10 5.53 19.33
CA ASP A 174 -2.54 5.33 19.46
C ASP A 174 -3.11 4.84 18.10
N PRO A 175 -3.64 3.60 18.01
CA PRO A 175 -4.25 3.14 16.77
C PRO A 175 -5.49 3.99 16.43
N PRO A 176 -5.82 4.15 15.13
CA PRO A 176 -7.07 4.78 14.74
C PRO A 176 -8.29 4.11 15.40
N PRO A 177 -9.36 4.87 15.71
CA PRO A 177 -10.55 4.31 16.32
C PRO A 177 -11.09 3.10 15.56
N GLY A 178 -11.18 1.95 16.24
CA GLY A 178 -11.70 0.70 15.68
C GLY A 178 -10.65 -0.26 15.12
N LEU A 179 -9.37 0.12 15.12
CA LEU A 179 -8.26 -0.78 14.80
C LEU A 179 -7.57 -1.28 16.08
N SER A 180 -6.99 -2.46 15.99
CA SER A 180 -6.16 -3.03 17.06
C SER A 180 -4.71 -2.70 16.78
N ASP A 181 -4.01 -2.21 17.80
CA ASP A 181 -2.56 -2.07 17.76
C ASP A 181 -1.91 -3.45 17.85
N LEU A 182 -1.17 -3.82 16.79
CA LEU A 182 -0.32 -4.99 16.74
C LEU A 182 1.10 -4.57 17.15
N ASN A 183 1.30 -4.34 18.45
CA ASN A 183 2.64 -4.12 19.00
C ASN A 183 3.52 -5.33 18.71
N LEU A 184 4.50 -5.13 17.85
CA LEU A 184 5.51 -6.13 17.55
C LEU A 184 6.82 -5.75 18.27
N PRO A 185 7.53 -6.71 18.87
CA PRO A 185 8.72 -6.41 19.66
C PRO A 185 9.85 -5.89 18.78
N ASP A 186 10.53 -4.83 19.24
CA ASP A 186 11.74 -4.28 18.59
C ASP A 186 12.78 -5.39 18.30
N PRO A 187 13.18 -5.61 17.03
CA PRO A 187 14.21 -6.56 16.68
C PRO A 187 15.58 -5.99 17.08
N ALA A 188 16.00 -6.31 18.31
CA ALA A 188 17.32 -6.04 18.88
C ALA A 188 18.52 -6.32 17.95
#